data_AF-A0AAJ1PNG2-F1
#
_entry.id   AF-A0AAJ1PNG2-F1
#
_cell.length_a   1.000
_cell.length_b   1.000
_cell.length_c   1.000
_cell.angle_alpha   90.00
_cell.angle_beta   90.00
_cell.angle_gamma   90.00
#
_symmetry.space_group_name_H-M   'P 1'
#
loop_
_entity.id
_entity.type
_entity.pdbx_description
1 polymer ?
#
loop_
_entity_poly.entity_id
_entity_poly.type
_entity_poly.pdbx_seq_one_letter_code
_entity_poly.pdbx_strand_id
1 'polypeptide(L)'
;MKFVKKLEECSECGSNEFVEDETRGELRCARCGLVIKEHMIDRGHEWRAFDSDQISRRARTGAPLTFTKHDKGLTTEIGKGLGELYKVPGKKRAQYYRLRKWHKRLIESKDRNLSFALSELQRIISFLNLPKPVHERIARYYEEAVDKGLVRGRSIESVIAALVYAVSRQFGTPRTLDEIAEASGLEKREIGRTYRYAARELNVRILPADPKDFVPRFCSILNLSDKVQANAIKILKKAKKLDITSGKGPTGVAAAAIYIACVLVGEKRTQREVASIVNVTEVTIRNRYKELVEKLGLEKEVEEKVKEELG
;
A
#
# COMPACT_ATOMS: atom_id res chain seq x y z
N MET A 1 -24.36 5.00 26.25
CA MET A 1 -23.13 5.78 26.00
C MET A 1 -22.87 6.69 27.19
N LYS A 2 -21.98 6.30 28.12
CA LYS A 2 -21.43 7.24 29.12
C LYS A 2 -20.05 7.64 28.61
N PHE A 3 -19.90 8.90 28.23
CA PHE A 3 -18.63 9.50 27.87
C PHE A 3 -17.72 9.43 29.10
N VAL A 4 -16.75 8.53 29.09
CA VAL A 4 -15.66 8.56 30.07
C VAL A 4 -14.83 9.79 29.72
N LYS A 5 -14.86 10.80 30.60
CA LYS A 5 -14.02 12.01 30.52
C LYS A 5 -12.58 11.57 30.18
N LYS A 6 -12.04 12.12 29.10
CA LYS A 6 -10.60 12.09 28.82
C LYS A 6 -9.94 12.80 30.02
N LEU A 7 -9.18 12.06 30.82
CA LEU A 7 -8.37 12.65 31.89
C LEU A 7 -7.19 13.32 31.21
N GLU A 8 -7.30 14.63 30.99
CA GLU A 8 -6.25 15.40 30.32
C GLU A 8 -5.19 15.90 31.31
N GLU A 9 -5.48 15.95 32.62
CA GLU A 9 -4.60 16.54 33.63
C GLU A 9 -4.60 15.74 34.95
N CYS A 10 -3.44 15.68 35.61
CA CYS A 10 -3.30 15.10 36.95
C CYS A 10 -3.90 16.03 38.01
N SER A 11 -4.73 15.52 38.93
CA SER A 11 -5.39 16.31 39.98
C SER A 11 -4.44 16.99 40.96
N GLU A 12 -3.28 16.39 41.23
CA GLU A 12 -2.31 16.91 42.20
C GLU A 12 -1.29 17.89 41.61
N CYS A 13 -0.78 17.63 40.40
CA CYS A 13 0.34 18.41 39.83
C CYS A 13 0.04 19.07 38.49
N GLY A 14 -1.18 18.92 37.96
CA GLY A 14 -1.62 19.51 36.69
C GLY A 14 -0.84 19.02 35.46
N SER A 15 -0.07 17.94 35.56
CA SER A 15 0.71 17.41 34.44
C SER A 15 -0.12 16.50 33.53
N ASN A 16 0.24 16.46 32.25
CA ASN A 16 -0.45 15.64 31.22
C ASN A 16 0.38 14.42 30.80
N GLU A 17 1.50 14.18 31.49
CA GLU A 17 2.39 13.06 31.24
C GLU A 17 2.02 11.90 32.16
N PHE A 18 1.56 10.82 31.56
CA PHE A 18 1.16 9.60 32.25
C PHE A 18 2.00 8.42 31.74
N VAL A 19 2.39 7.55 32.66
CA VAL A 19 3.08 6.29 32.37
C VAL A 19 2.15 5.15 32.72
N GLU A 20 1.96 4.24 31.78
CA GLU A 20 1.20 3.01 31.98
C GLU A 20 2.16 1.91 32.48
N ASP A 21 1.83 1.31 33.62
CA ASP A 21 2.52 0.14 34.15
C ASP A 21 1.71 -1.11 33.79
N GLU A 22 2.11 -1.79 32.71
CA GLU A 22 1.46 -3.02 32.26
C GLU A 22 1.53 -4.15 33.30
N THR A 23 2.55 -4.17 34.16
CA THR A 23 2.73 -5.26 35.14
C THR A 23 1.76 -5.14 36.31
N ARG A 24 1.41 -3.92 36.70
CA ARG A 24 0.45 -3.64 37.77
C ARG A 24 -0.95 -3.28 37.26
N GLY A 25 -1.08 -2.98 35.97
CA GLY A 25 -2.32 -2.48 35.38
C GLY A 25 -2.69 -1.09 35.90
N GLU A 26 -1.68 -0.24 36.11
CA GLU A 26 -1.83 1.09 36.72
C GLU A 26 -1.48 2.19 35.71
N LEU A 27 -2.24 3.29 35.72
CA LEU A 27 -1.89 4.52 35.03
C LEU A 27 -1.39 5.52 36.06
N ARG A 28 -0.08 5.78 36.07
CA ARG A 28 0.56 6.72 37.00
C ARG A 28 0.90 8.04 36.32
N CYS A 29 0.86 9.13 37.07
CA CYS A 29 1.46 10.39 36.65
C CYS A 29 3.01 10.26 36.63
N ALA A 30 3.64 10.66 35.52
CA ALA A 30 5.09 10.60 35.38
C ALA A 30 5.82 11.52 36.36
N ARG A 31 5.18 12.63 36.77
CA ARG A 31 5.79 13.71 37.55
C ARG A 31 5.64 13.56 39.06
N CYS A 32 4.45 13.21 39.55
CA CYS A 32 4.17 13.09 40.98
C CYS A 32 3.96 11.65 41.46
N GLY A 33 3.90 10.67 40.54
CA GLY A 33 3.70 9.26 40.90
C GLY A 33 2.28 8.90 41.32
N LEU A 34 1.32 9.85 41.28
CA LEU A 34 -0.08 9.58 41.60
C LEU A 34 -0.67 8.53 40.66
N VAL A 35 -1.28 7.49 41.22
CA VAL A 35 -2.04 6.50 40.45
C VAL A 35 -3.43 7.05 40.17
N ILE A 36 -3.76 7.19 38.89
CA ILE A 36 -5.01 7.81 38.40
C ILE A 36 -6.04 6.74 38.09
N LYS A 37 -5.57 5.59 37.57
CA LYS A 37 -6.40 4.42 37.32
C LYS A 37 -5.65 3.18 37.77
N GLU A 38 -6.38 2.30 38.44
CA GLU A 38 -5.95 0.97 38.83
C GLU A 38 -6.80 -0.07 38.08
N HIS A 39 -6.35 -1.32 38.07
CA HIS A 39 -7.06 -2.45 37.45
C HIS A 39 -7.38 -2.24 35.96
N MET A 40 -6.43 -1.70 35.20
CA MET A 40 -6.57 -1.62 33.76
C MET A 40 -6.66 -3.03 33.16
N ILE A 41 -7.70 -3.24 32.36
CA ILE A 41 -7.95 -4.51 31.70
C ILE A 41 -7.02 -4.59 30.49
N ASP A 42 -6.14 -5.59 30.48
CA ASP A 42 -5.37 -5.94 29.29
C ASP A 42 -6.32 -6.41 28.18
N ARG A 43 -6.23 -5.76 27.02
CA ARG A 43 -7.02 -6.08 25.81
C ARG A 43 -6.27 -7.02 24.86
N GLY A 44 -5.06 -7.42 25.23
CA GLY A 44 -4.23 -8.36 24.53
C GLY A 44 -4.76 -9.80 24.57
N HIS A 45 -4.00 -10.70 23.96
CA HIS A 45 -4.34 -12.11 23.97
C HIS A 45 -3.96 -12.69 25.34
N GLU A 46 -4.93 -13.25 26.08
CA GLU A 46 -4.67 -13.97 27.33
C GLU A 46 -3.72 -15.18 27.14
N TRP A 47 -3.61 -15.67 25.91
CA TRP A 47 -2.78 -16.81 25.54
C TRP A 47 -1.52 -16.36 24.82
N ARG A 48 -0.38 -16.93 25.21
CA ARG A 48 0.90 -16.75 24.53
C ARG A 48 1.02 -17.77 23.40
N ALA A 49 1.44 -17.34 22.22
CA ALA A 49 1.79 -18.24 21.13
C ALA A 49 3.03 -17.69 20.43
N PHE A 50 3.94 -18.59 20.07
CA PHE A 50 5.19 -18.21 19.41
C PHE A 50 5.12 -18.44 17.89
N ASP A 51 4.22 -19.34 17.46
CA ASP A 51 4.08 -19.77 16.06
C ASP A 51 2.62 -19.63 15.59
N SER A 52 2.41 -19.49 14.28
CA SER A 52 1.08 -19.38 13.66
C SER A 52 0.16 -20.57 13.96
N ASP A 53 0.73 -21.78 14.08
CA ASP A 53 -0.04 -22.97 14.40
C ASP A 53 -0.50 -22.97 15.87
N GLN A 54 0.35 -22.50 16.79
CA GLN A 54 -0.04 -22.33 18.19
C GLN A 54 -1.11 -21.25 18.33
N ILE A 55 -1.00 -20.16 17.57
CA ILE A 55 -2.03 -19.12 17.48
C ILE A 55 -3.38 -19.74 17.08
N SER A 56 -3.41 -20.53 16.00
CA SER A 56 -4.65 -21.13 15.50
C SER A 56 -5.31 -22.10 16.48
N ARG A 57 -4.53 -22.85 17.28
CA ARG A 57 -5.04 -23.83 18.25
C ARG A 57 -5.47 -23.19 19.57
N ARG A 58 -4.76 -22.15 20.02
CA ARG A 58 -5.02 -21.48 21.31
C ARG A 58 -6.04 -20.36 21.19
N ALA A 59 -6.25 -19.82 19.99
CA ALA A 59 -7.29 -18.84 19.73
C ALA A 59 -8.67 -19.41 20.10
N ARG A 60 -9.26 -18.82 21.14
CA ARG A 60 -10.64 -19.09 21.55
C ARG A 60 -11.66 -18.34 20.69
N THR A 61 -11.20 -17.31 19.99
CA THR A 61 -11.98 -16.46 19.09
C THR A 61 -11.64 -16.77 17.64
N GLY A 62 -12.49 -16.32 16.72
CA GLY A 62 -12.22 -16.39 15.28
C GLY A 62 -11.03 -15.53 14.84
N ALA A 63 -10.78 -15.52 13.52
CA ALA A 63 -9.76 -14.69 12.91
C ALA A 63 -10.01 -13.19 13.17
N PRO A 64 -8.96 -12.35 13.19
CA PRO A 64 -9.12 -10.90 13.34
C PRO A 64 -9.95 -10.32 12.20
N LEU A 65 -10.71 -9.26 12.52
CA LEU A 65 -11.51 -8.55 11.53
C LEU A 65 -10.59 -7.88 10.50
N THR A 66 -10.91 -8.06 9.22
CA THR A 66 -10.11 -7.51 8.13
C THR A 66 -11.00 -6.96 7.02
N PHE A 67 -10.74 -5.74 6.59
CA PHE A 67 -11.44 -5.09 5.47
C PHE A 67 -11.22 -5.80 4.13
N THR A 68 -10.23 -6.69 4.03
CA THR A 68 -9.98 -7.48 2.80
C THR A 68 -11.04 -8.55 2.56
N LYS A 69 -11.93 -8.80 3.53
CA LYS A 69 -13.10 -9.66 3.38
C LYS A 69 -14.37 -8.81 3.35
N HIS A 70 -15.33 -9.19 2.52
CA HIS A 70 -16.57 -8.45 2.25
C HIS A 70 -17.36 -8.11 3.52
N ASP A 71 -17.33 -9.00 4.49
CA ASP A 71 -18.05 -8.99 5.77
C ASP A 71 -17.10 -8.84 6.98
N LYS A 72 -15.87 -8.42 6.71
CA LYS A 72 -14.79 -8.35 7.70
C LYS A 72 -14.37 -9.69 8.29
N GLY A 73 -14.82 -10.81 7.73
CA GLY A 73 -14.51 -12.17 8.17
C GLY A 73 -15.50 -12.76 9.18
N LEU A 74 -16.72 -12.23 9.26
CA LEU A 74 -17.77 -12.69 10.18
C LEU A 74 -18.51 -13.95 9.71
N THR A 75 -18.62 -14.15 8.40
CA THR A 75 -19.37 -15.23 7.75
C THR A 75 -18.59 -16.52 7.86
N THR A 76 -19.28 -17.54 8.34
CA THR A 76 -18.80 -18.91 8.37
C THR A 76 -19.20 -19.66 7.11
N GLU A 77 -18.40 -20.62 6.67
CA GLU A 77 -18.76 -21.53 5.58
C GLU A 77 -19.19 -22.89 6.12
N ILE A 78 -20.30 -23.43 5.60
CA ILE A 78 -20.76 -24.78 5.97
C ILE A 78 -19.92 -25.83 5.21
N GLY A 79 -18.86 -26.29 5.86
CA GLY A 79 -17.94 -27.33 5.39
C GLY A 79 -16.93 -26.84 4.35
N LYS A 80 -15.69 -27.32 4.44
CA LYS A 80 -14.55 -26.96 3.59
C LYS A 80 -14.42 -27.91 2.40
N GLY A 81 -14.64 -27.37 1.19
CA GLY A 81 -14.42 -28.10 -0.07
C GLY A 81 -15.36 -29.30 -0.29
N LEU A 82 -14.99 -30.11 -1.28
CA LEU A 82 -15.68 -31.36 -1.66
C LEU A 82 -15.38 -32.48 -0.65
N GLY A 83 -14.14 -32.56 -0.15
CA GLY A 83 -13.67 -33.65 0.71
C GLY A 83 -14.44 -33.82 2.02
N GLU A 84 -14.80 -32.73 2.70
CA GLU A 84 -15.56 -32.82 3.96
C GLU A 84 -17.00 -33.28 3.75
N LEU A 85 -17.59 -32.98 2.59
CA LEU A 85 -18.93 -33.44 2.27
C LEU A 85 -18.96 -34.96 2.02
N TYR A 86 -17.86 -35.52 1.52
CA TYR A 86 -17.72 -36.97 1.35
C TYR A 86 -17.55 -37.72 2.68
N LYS A 87 -17.07 -37.06 3.74
CA LYS A 87 -17.03 -37.62 5.12
C LYS A 87 -18.42 -37.77 5.74
N VAL A 88 -19.43 -37.08 5.20
CA VAL A 88 -20.82 -37.18 5.67
C VAL A 88 -21.50 -38.40 5.04
N PRO A 89 -22.29 -39.18 5.81
CA PRO A 89 -23.10 -40.27 5.28
C PRO A 89 -23.99 -39.83 4.12
N GLY A 90 -24.08 -40.64 3.06
CA GLY A 90 -24.81 -40.31 1.82
C GLY A 90 -26.24 -39.79 2.03
N LYS A 91 -26.97 -40.38 2.99
CA LYS A 91 -28.33 -39.96 3.37
C LYS A 91 -28.42 -38.49 3.83
N LYS A 92 -27.38 -37.97 4.50
CA LYS A 92 -27.33 -36.58 4.99
C LYS A 92 -26.74 -35.59 3.98
N ARG A 93 -26.05 -36.06 2.92
CA ARG A 93 -25.44 -35.16 1.93
C ARG A 93 -26.46 -34.25 1.27
N ALA A 94 -27.64 -34.76 0.93
CA ALA A 94 -28.73 -33.96 0.35
C ALA A 94 -29.23 -32.86 1.31
N GLN A 95 -29.18 -33.08 2.63
CA GLN A 95 -29.50 -32.08 3.64
C GLN A 95 -28.42 -30.99 3.68
N TYR A 96 -27.14 -31.35 3.69
CA TYR A 96 -26.03 -30.38 3.66
C TYR A 96 -25.98 -29.55 2.38
N TYR A 97 -26.27 -30.15 1.23
CA TYR A 97 -26.42 -29.39 -0.03
C TYR A 97 -27.55 -28.36 0.07
N ARG A 98 -28.69 -28.72 0.67
CA ARG A 98 -29.79 -27.78 0.92
C ARG A 98 -29.36 -26.66 1.87
N LEU A 99 -28.69 -26.99 2.98
CA LEU A 99 -28.18 -25.99 3.93
C LEU A 99 -27.18 -25.04 3.27
N ARG A 100 -26.21 -25.54 2.49
CA ARG A 100 -25.27 -24.71 1.71
C ARG A 100 -25.99 -23.80 0.73
N LYS A 101 -27.03 -24.29 0.05
CA LYS A 101 -27.84 -23.52 -0.89
C LYS A 101 -28.60 -22.39 -0.19
N TRP A 102 -29.19 -22.65 0.97
CA TRP A 102 -29.86 -21.63 1.78
C TRP A 102 -28.87 -20.62 2.35
N HIS A 103 -27.72 -21.07 2.86
CA HIS A 103 -26.66 -20.19 3.36
C HIS A 103 -26.16 -19.19 2.31
N LYS A 104 -25.88 -19.67 1.08
CA LYS A 104 -25.45 -18.79 -0.02
C LYS A 104 -26.49 -17.75 -0.42
N ARG A 105 -27.79 -17.99 -0.16
CA ARG A 105 -28.87 -17.05 -0.48
C ARG A 105 -28.98 -15.91 0.53
N LEU A 106 -28.44 -16.07 1.73
CA LEU A 106 -28.45 -15.03 2.76
C LEU A 106 -27.46 -13.90 2.45
N ILE A 107 -26.49 -14.14 1.56
CA ILE A 107 -25.49 -13.13 1.16
C ILE A 107 -26.19 -12.00 0.41
N GLU A 108 -26.01 -10.76 0.85
CA GLU A 108 -26.62 -9.59 0.24
C GLU A 108 -26.02 -9.28 -1.15
N SER A 109 -26.73 -8.49 -1.95
CA SER A 109 -26.20 -8.03 -3.26
C SER A 109 -24.93 -7.20 -3.12
N LYS A 110 -24.85 -6.40 -2.05
CA LYS A 110 -23.65 -5.61 -1.70
C LYS A 110 -22.45 -6.53 -1.41
N ASP A 111 -22.65 -7.56 -0.60
CA ASP A 111 -21.59 -8.51 -0.22
C ASP A 111 -21.10 -9.35 -1.39
N ARG A 112 -21.99 -9.70 -2.33
CA ARG A 112 -21.59 -10.37 -3.59
C ARG A 112 -20.69 -9.46 -4.43
N ASN A 113 -21.02 -8.18 -4.54
CA ASN A 113 -20.20 -7.20 -5.24
C ASN A 113 -18.84 -7.05 -4.56
N LEU A 114 -18.82 -6.82 -3.24
CA LEU A 114 -17.59 -6.71 -2.45
C LEU A 114 -16.74 -7.97 -2.55
N SER A 115 -17.33 -9.16 -2.53
CA SER A 115 -16.61 -10.43 -2.68
C SER A 115 -15.89 -10.52 -4.03
N PHE A 116 -16.57 -10.17 -5.12
CA PHE A 116 -15.97 -10.15 -6.44
C PHE A 116 -14.86 -9.09 -6.52
N ALA A 117 -15.15 -7.87 -6.08
CA ALA A 117 -14.22 -6.76 -6.10
C ALA A 117 -12.95 -7.01 -5.29
N LEU A 118 -13.09 -7.55 -4.07
CA LEU A 118 -11.95 -7.83 -3.20
C LEU A 118 -11.10 -8.99 -3.72
N SER A 119 -11.71 -9.97 -4.41
CA SER A 119 -10.95 -11.02 -5.09
C SER A 119 -10.12 -10.47 -6.26
N GLU A 120 -10.67 -9.52 -7.01
CA GLU A 120 -9.98 -8.85 -8.10
C GLU A 120 -8.89 -7.90 -7.60
N LEU A 121 -9.16 -7.19 -6.50
CA LEU A 121 -8.17 -6.39 -5.78
C LEU A 121 -6.98 -7.26 -5.35
N GLN A 122 -7.24 -8.44 -4.78
CA GLN A 122 -6.19 -9.37 -4.37
C GLN A 122 -5.33 -9.82 -5.57
N ARG A 123 -5.94 -10.06 -6.74
CA ARG A 123 -5.22 -10.40 -7.98
C ARG A 123 -4.26 -9.28 -8.38
N ILE A 124 -4.75 -8.04 -8.46
CA ILE A 124 -3.95 -6.86 -8.84
C ILE A 124 -2.82 -6.60 -7.83
N ILE A 125 -3.11 -6.69 -6.53
CA ILE A 125 -2.11 -6.49 -5.46
C ILE A 125 -1.01 -7.53 -5.51
N SER A 126 -1.38 -8.80 -5.77
CA SER A 126 -0.42 -9.89 -5.88
C SER A 126 0.48 -9.69 -7.10
N PHE A 127 -0.07 -9.26 -8.23
CA PHE A 127 0.70 -8.94 -9.44
C PHE A 127 1.69 -7.78 -9.21
N LEU A 128 1.25 -6.72 -8.53
CA LEU A 128 2.08 -5.54 -8.25
C LEU A 128 2.98 -5.67 -7.01
N ASN A 129 2.89 -6.80 -6.31
CA ASN A 129 3.55 -7.10 -5.03
C ASN A 129 3.43 -5.95 -4.01
N LEU A 130 2.19 -5.47 -3.79
CA LEU A 130 1.91 -4.38 -2.85
C LEU A 130 1.76 -4.91 -1.41
N PRO A 131 2.19 -4.13 -0.40
CA PRO A 131 2.19 -4.58 0.99
C PRO A 131 0.76 -4.64 1.58
N LYS A 132 0.57 -5.50 2.59
CA LYS A 132 -0.75 -5.71 3.25
C LYS A 132 -1.45 -4.44 3.74
N PRO A 133 -0.78 -3.43 4.32
CA PRO A 133 -1.43 -2.19 4.74
C PRO A 133 -2.08 -1.42 3.58
N VAL A 134 -1.47 -1.47 2.39
CA VAL A 134 -2.03 -0.88 1.17
C VAL A 134 -3.29 -1.63 0.76
N HIS A 135 -3.27 -2.96 0.84
CA HIS A 135 -4.45 -3.80 0.56
C HIS A 135 -5.63 -3.44 1.45
N GLU A 136 -5.44 -3.42 2.77
CA GLU A 136 -6.52 -3.10 3.71
C GLU A 136 -7.07 -1.68 3.49
N ARG A 137 -6.20 -0.72 3.17
CA ARG A 137 -6.64 0.65 2.90
C ARG A 137 -7.48 0.73 1.62
N ILE A 138 -7.07 0.06 0.55
CA ILE A 138 -7.83 0.03 -0.70
C ILE A 138 -9.19 -0.62 -0.48
N ALA A 139 -9.22 -1.75 0.24
CA ALA A 139 -10.45 -2.45 0.55
C ALA A 139 -11.45 -1.57 1.33
N ARG A 140 -10.97 -0.82 2.33
CA ARG A 140 -11.78 0.16 3.07
C ARG A 140 -12.31 1.27 2.17
N TYR A 141 -11.47 1.84 1.30
CA TYR A 141 -11.93 2.87 0.37
C TYR A 141 -12.91 2.36 -0.68
N TYR A 142 -12.79 1.09 -1.07
CA TYR A 142 -13.76 0.45 -1.96
C TYR A 142 -15.12 0.27 -1.28
N GLU A 143 -15.15 -0.20 -0.02
CA GLU A 143 -16.37 -0.27 0.79
C GLU A 143 -17.05 1.10 0.88
N GLU A 144 -16.29 2.15 1.20
CA GLU A 144 -16.78 3.53 1.23
C GLU A 144 -17.29 4.00 -0.14
N ALA A 145 -16.64 3.59 -1.23
CA ALA A 145 -17.05 3.93 -2.58
C ALA A 145 -18.37 3.25 -2.99
N VAL A 146 -18.58 2.02 -2.55
CA VAL A 146 -19.85 1.30 -2.73
C VAL A 146 -20.97 1.98 -1.94
N ASP A 147 -20.71 2.39 -0.70
CA ASP A 147 -21.67 3.07 0.16
C ASP A 147 -22.12 4.42 -0.41
N LYS A 148 -21.20 5.16 -1.03
CA LYS A 148 -21.48 6.41 -1.75
C LYS A 148 -22.06 6.20 -3.14
N GLY A 149 -22.24 4.95 -3.60
CA GLY A 149 -22.80 4.64 -4.91
C GLY A 149 -21.88 4.93 -6.11
N LEU A 150 -20.58 5.11 -5.89
CA LEU A 150 -19.60 5.51 -6.92
C LEU A 150 -19.35 4.44 -7.98
N VAL A 151 -19.64 3.19 -7.65
CA VAL A 151 -19.45 2.02 -8.52
C VAL A 151 -20.56 1.88 -9.56
N ARG A 152 -21.74 2.49 -9.36
CA ARG A 152 -22.87 2.36 -10.28
C ARG A 152 -22.55 3.05 -11.61
N GLY A 153 -22.71 2.31 -12.72
CA GLY A 153 -22.45 2.80 -14.08
C GLY A 153 -20.98 2.77 -14.51
N ARG A 154 -20.11 2.12 -13.75
CA ARG A 154 -18.69 1.89 -14.08
C ARG A 154 -18.34 0.42 -13.88
N SER A 155 -17.28 -0.03 -14.54
CA SER A 155 -16.70 -1.35 -14.29
C SER A 155 -16.12 -1.39 -12.88
N ILE A 156 -16.31 -2.52 -12.19
CA ILE A 156 -15.80 -2.74 -10.83
C ILE A 156 -14.27 -2.71 -10.84
N GLU A 157 -13.68 -3.33 -11.86
CA GLU A 157 -12.24 -3.40 -12.09
C GLU A 157 -11.62 -2.00 -12.23
N SER A 158 -12.29 -1.08 -12.93
CA SER A 158 -11.81 0.29 -13.15
C SER A 158 -11.79 1.10 -11.87
N VAL A 159 -12.79 0.92 -11.01
CA VAL A 159 -12.81 1.57 -9.68
C VAL A 159 -11.69 1.03 -8.80
N ILE A 160 -11.48 -0.29 -8.81
CA ILE A 160 -10.39 -0.92 -8.06
C ILE A 160 -9.03 -0.42 -8.54
N ALA A 161 -8.77 -0.46 -9.86
CA ALA A 161 -7.52 0.02 -10.45
C ALA A 161 -7.25 1.49 -10.11
N ALA A 162 -8.29 2.33 -10.15
CA ALA A 162 -8.23 3.73 -9.75
C ALA A 162 -7.88 3.92 -8.26
N LEU A 163 -8.45 3.12 -7.37
CA LEU A 163 -8.15 3.15 -5.94
C LEU A 163 -6.74 2.63 -5.64
N VAL A 164 -6.31 1.55 -6.31
CA VAL A 164 -4.92 1.04 -6.22
C VAL A 164 -3.93 2.14 -6.59
N TYR A 165 -4.18 2.86 -7.68
CA TYR A 165 -3.35 3.99 -8.08
C TYR A 165 -3.34 5.13 -7.06
N ALA A 166 -4.50 5.49 -6.50
CA ALA A 166 -4.63 6.56 -5.51
C ALA A 166 -3.90 6.22 -4.19
N VAL A 167 -4.17 5.03 -3.64
CA VAL A 167 -3.65 4.62 -2.33
C VAL A 167 -2.17 4.27 -2.39
N SER A 168 -1.71 3.62 -3.45
CA SER A 168 -0.28 3.30 -3.63
C SER A 168 0.59 4.56 -3.57
N ARG A 169 0.10 5.69 -4.08
CA ARG A 169 0.75 7.00 -3.97
C ARG A 169 0.76 7.56 -2.55
N GLN A 170 -0.33 7.40 -1.81
CA GLN A 170 -0.40 7.88 -0.42
C GLN A 170 0.56 7.13 0.51
N PHE A 171 0.82 5.85 0.23
CA PHE A 171 1.71 5.01 1.02
C PHE A 171 3.19 5.11 0.62
N GLY A 172 3.54 6.03 -0.30
CA GLY A 172 4.93 6.19 -0.75
C GLY A 172 5.45 5.05 -1.63
N THR A 173 4.55 4.21 -2.17
CA THR A 173 4.88 3.14 -3.12
C THR A 173 4.18 3.37 -4.45
N PRO A 174 4.42 4.50 -5.14
CA PRO A 174 3.65 4.88 -6.31
C PRO A 174 3.86 3.85 -7.43
N ARG A 175 2.76 3.54 -8.12
CA ARG A 175 2.76 2.77 -9.36
C ARG A 175 2.39 3.67 -10.53
N THR A 176 2.96 3.39 -11.70
CA THR A 176 2.62 4.12 -12.93
C THR A 176 1.25 3.66 -13.41
N LEU A 177 0.58 4.49 -14.21
CA LEU A 177 -0.70 4.07 -14.80
C LEU A 177 -0.52 2.91 -15.78
N ASP A 178 0.66 2.79 -16.39
CA ASP A 178 0.98 1.72 -17.33
C ASP A 178 1.14 0.37 -16.60
N GLU A 179 1.82 0.36 -15.45
CA GLU A 179 1.93 -0.83 -14.58
C GLU A 179 0.54 -1.33 -14.11
N ILE A 180 -0.36 -0.40 -13.78
CA ILE A 180 -1.71 -0.75 -13.32
C ILE A 180 -2.58 -1.20 -14.49
N ALA A 181 -2.44 -0.59 -15.66
CA ALA A 181 -3.12 -1.02 -16.88
C ALA A 181 -2.75 -2.45 -17.24
N GLU A 182 -1.46 -2.80 -17.17
CA GLU A 182 -0.98 -4.17 -17.38
C GLU A 182 -1.55 -5.16 -16.35
N ALA A 183 -1.57 -4.79 -15.07
CA ALA A 183 -2.10 -5.65 -14.01
C ALA A 183 -3.63 -5.86 -14.11
N SER A 184 -4.37 -4.82 -14.49
CA SER A 184 -5.85 -4.83 -14.55
C SER A 184 -6.41 -5.26 -15.89
N GLY A 185 -5.63 -5.21 -16.98
CA GLY A 185 -6.12 -5.43 -18.34
C GLY A 185 -6.99 -4.30 -18.89
N LEU A 186 -6.99 -3.13 -18.23
CA LEU A 186 -7.81 -1.97 -18.60
C LEU A 186 -6.99 -0.91 -19.32
N GLU A 187 -7.67 -0.08 -20.11
CA GLU A 187 -7.03 1.05 -20.76
C GLU A 187 -6.62 2.14 -19.76
N LYS A 188 -5.41 2.69 -19.94
CA LYS A 188 -4.86 3.82 -19.18
C LYS A 188 -5.84 5.00 -19.07
N ARG A 189 -6.55 5.30 -20.16
CA ARG A 189 -7.51 6.41 -20.23
C ARG A 189 -8.71 6.20 -19.30
N GLU A 190 -9.19 4.97 -19.21
CA GLU A 190 -10.30 4.60 -18.34
C GLU A 190 -9.91 4.74 -16.87
N ILE A 191 -8.76 4.16 -16.49
CA ILE A 191 -8.20 4.25 -15.13
C ILE A 191 -8.04 5.72 -14.73
N GLY A 192 -7.47 6.55 -15.61
CA GLY A 192 -7.26 7.98 -15.34
C GLY A 192 -8.55 8.79 -15.23
N ARG A 193 -9.63 8.40 -15.92
CA ARG A 193 -10.97 9.02 -15.78
C ARG A 193 -11.61 8.64 -14.45
N THR A 194 -11.61 7.35 -14.12
CA THR A 194 -12.20 6.82 -12.88
C THR A 194 -11.44 7.31 -11.65
N TYR A 195 -10.11 7.38 -11.72
CA TYR A 195 -9.25 7.99 -10.70
C TYR A 195 -9.65 9.42 -10.37
N ARG A 196 -9.77 10.30 -11.37
CA ARG A 196 -10.14 11.72 -11.15
C ARG A 196 -11.54 11.87 -10.57
N TYR A 197 -12.42 10.91 -10.84
CA TYR A 197 -13.75 10.89 -10.26
C TYR A 197 -13.71 10.41 -8.80
N ALA A 198 -13.13 9.23 -8.54
CA ALA A 198 -13.01 8.66 -7.20
C ALA A 198 -12.26 9.59 -6.23
N ALA A 199 -11.18 10.24 -6.68
CA ALA A 199 -10.42 11.18 -5.86
C ALA A 199 -11.26 12.39 -5.40
N ARG A 200 -12.16 12.90 -6.26
CA ARG A 200 -13.05 14.02 -5.93
C ARG A 200 -14.13 13.60 -4.93
N GLU A 201 -14.76 12.47 -5.17
CA GLU A 201 -15.92 12.01 -4.38
C GLU A 201 -15.54 11.43 -3.01
N LEU A 202 -14.38 10.78 -2.92
CA LEU A 202 -13.84 10.26 -1.67
C LEU A 202 -13.01 11.30 -0.90
N ASN A 203 -12.88 12.53 -1.40
CA ASN A 203 -12.03 13.60 -0.84
C ASN A 203 -10.60 13.12 -0.50
N VAL A 204 -10.07 12.23 -1.34
CA VAL A 204 -8.75 11.66 -1.14
C VAL A 204 -7.74 12.70 -1.62
N ARG A 205 -7.03 13.33 -0.68
CA ARG A 205 -5.92 14.22 -1.02
C ARG A 205 -4.76 13.38 -1.55
N ILE A 206 -4.44 13.56 -2.82
CA ILE A 206 -3.39 12.82 -3.51
C ILE A 206 -2.33 13.81 -3.92
N LEU A 207 -1.20 13.76 -3.23
CA LEU A 207 -0.04 14.57 -3.56
C LEU A 207 0.58 14.08 -4.87
N PRO A 208 1.22 14.97 -5.66
CA PRO A 208 2.09 14.55 -6.76
C PRO A 208 3.11 13.53 -6.28
N ALA A 209 3.35 12.47 -7.04
CA ALA A 209 4.32 11.45 -6.68
C ALA A 209 5.74 12.03 -6.67
N ASP A 210 6.51 11.76 -5.62
CA ASP A 210 7.91 12.20 -5.54
C ASP A 210 8.76 11.27 -6.43
N PRO A 211 9.62 11.82 -7.32
CA PRO A 211 10.55 11.01 -8.11
C PRO A 211 11.40 10.04 -7.25
N LYS A 212 11.68 10.39 -5.99
CA LYS A 212 12.49 9.56 -5.08
C LYS A 212 11.86 8.21 -4.78
N ASP A 213 10.54 8.15 -4.71
CA ASP A 213 9.80 6.92 -4.35
C ASP A 213 9.89 5.85 -5.45
N PHE A 214 10.30 6.24 -6.67
CA PHE A 214 10.51 5.33 -7.77
C PHE A 214 11.91 4.71 -7.80
N VAL A 215 12.90 5.36 -7.20
CA VAL A 215 14.32 4.99 -7.32
C VAL A 215 14.60 3.58 -6.79
N PRO A 216 14.18 3.18 -5.57
CA PRO A 216 14.51 1.86 -5.05
C PRO A 216 14.05 0.73 -5.99
N ARG A 217 12.81 0.82 -6.47
CA ARG A 217 12.22 -0.20 -7.36
C ARG A 217 12.95 -0.27 -8.70
N PHE A 218 13.20 0.87 -9.35
CA PHE A 218 13.88 0.87 -10.65
C PHE A 218 15.33 0.40 -10.52
N CYS A 219 16.04 0.74 -9.44
CA CYS A 219 17.36 0.21 -9.14
C CYS A 219 17.35 -1.31 -8.93
N SER A 220 16.35 -1.84 -8.20
CA SER A 220 16.19 -3.28 -8.02
C SER A 220 15.92 -4.01 -9.35
N ILE A 221 15.07 -3.47 -10.23
CA ILE A 221 14.79 -4.10 -11.54
C ILE A 221 16.03 -4.05 -12.45
N LEU A 222 16.82 -2.97 -12.39
CA LEU A 222 18.07 -2.81 -13.14
C LEU A 222 19.28 -3.56 -12.53
N ASN A 223 19.09 -4.27 -11.41
CA ASN A 223 20.16 -4.91 -10.64
C ASN A 223 21.36 -3.97 -10.40
N LEU A 224 21.09 -2.75 -9.91
CA LEU A 224 22.10 -1.74 -9.59
C LEU A 224 22.50 -1.81 -8.12
N SER A 225 23.71 -1.37 -7.80
CA SER A 225 24.17 -1.37 -6.40
C SER A 225 23.50 -0.29 -5.55
N ASP A 226 23.54 -0.50 -4.23
CA ASP A 226 23.06 0.46 -3.22
C ASP A 226 23.77 1.83 -3.33
N LYS A 227 25.01 1.86 -3.83
CA LYS A 227 25.77 3.08 -4.10
C LYS A 227 25.08 3.94 -5.16
N VAL A 228 24.63 3.31 -6.25
CA VAL A 228 23.87 3.98 -7.33
C VAL A 228 22.54 4.51 -6.79
N GLN A 229 21.82 3.69 -6.02
CA GLN A 229 20.55 4.10 -5.41
C GLN A 229 20.71 5.32 -4.50
N ALA A 230 21.71 5.31 -3.61
CA ALA A 230 21.99 6.41 -2.70
C ALA A 230 22.36 7.70 -3.46
N ASN A 231 23.19 7.59 -4.50
CA ASN A 231 23.58 8.74 -5.32
C ASN A 231 22.39 9.30 -6.13
N ALA A 232 21.54 8.45 -6.70
CA ALA A 232 20.33 8.88 -7.39
C ALA A 232 19.38 9.66 -6.45
N ILE A 233 19.19 9.18 -5.21
CA ILE A 233 18.39 9.89 -4.21
C ILE A 233 19.02 11.24 -3.83
N LYS A 234 20.35 11.32 -3.70
CA LYS A 234 21.07 12.59 -3.43
C LYS A 234 20.87 13.59 -4.57
N ILE A 235 20.99 13.15 -5.82
CA ILE A 235 20.75 13.97 -7.02
C ILE A 235 19.32 14.50 -7.01
N LEU A 236 18.33 13.64 -6.78
CA LEU A 236 16.93 14.06 -6.70
C LEU A 236 16.64 15.02 -5.53
N LYS A 237 17.31 14.84 -4.39
CA LYS A 237 17.23 15.79 -3.26
C LYS A 237 17.78 17.17 -3.64
N LYS A 238 18.92 17.23 -4.32
CA LYS A 238 19.48 18.49 -4.84
C LYS A 238 18.57 19.12 -5.88
N ALA A 239 18.08 18.32 -6.84
CA ALA A 239 17.18 18.79 -7.89
C ALA A 239 15.86 19.34 -7.36
N LYS A 240 15.30 18.73 -6.30
CA LYS A 240 14.10 19.23 -5.62
C LYS A 240 14.35 20.54 -4.87
N LYS A 241 15.53 20.74 -4.28
CA LYS A 241 15.89 22.00 -3.59
C LYS A 241 16.05 23.17 -4.56
N LEU A 242 16.43 22.90 -5.80
CA LEU A 242 16.61 23.89 -6.86
C LEU A 242 15.36 24.04 -7.75
N ASP A 243 14.22 23.46 -7.36
CA ASP A 243 12.96 23.44 -8.11
C ASP A 243 13.04 22.96 -9.57
N ILE A 244 14.08 22.19 -9.92
CA ILE A 244 14.31 21.67 -11.26
C ILE A 244 13.25 20.60 -11.60
N THR A 245 12.67 19.94 -10.61
CA THR A 245 11.74 18.82 -10.80
C THR A 245 10.29 19.25 -11.09
N SER A 246 9.97 20.53 -10.95
CA SER A 246 8.60 21.05 -11.06
C SER A 246 8.08 21.03 -12.50
N GLY A 247 6.80 20.67 -12.68
CA GLY A 247 6.13 20.60 -13.99
C GLY A 247 6.54 19.42 -14.88
N LYS A 248 7.31 18.45 -14.35
CA LYS A 248 7.85 17.33 -15.11
C LYS A 248 7.30 16.00 -14.62
N GLY A 249 7.23 15.03 -15.55
CA GLY A 249 6.85 13.66 -15.21
C GLY A 249 7.84 13.05 -14.21
N PRO A 250 7.40 12.59 -13.03
CA PRO A 250 8.30 12.13 -11.98
C PRO A 250 9.08 10.87 -12.35
N THR A 251 8.51 10.00 -13.20
CA THR A 251 9.17 8.79 -13.70
C THR A 251 10.39 9.11 -14.57
N GLY A 252 10.25 10.06 -15.51
CA GLY A 252 11.35 10.48 -16.38
C GLY A 252 12.47 11.20 -15.61
N VAL A 253 12.12 11.97 -14.58
CA VAL A 253 13.10 12.61 -13.69
C VAL A 253 13.85 11.56 -12.86
N ALA A 254 13.14 10.56 -12.32
CA ALA A 254 13.76 9.45 -11.60
C ALA A 254 14.70 8.63 -12.50
N ALA A 255 14.26 8.30 -13.72
CA ALA A 255 15.06 7.58 -14.71
C ALA A 255 16.36 8.32 -15.05
N ALA A 256 16.27 9.63 -15.29
CA ALA A 256 17.45 10.45 -15.57
C ALA A 256 18.42 10.52 -14.38
N ALA A 257 17.91 10.65 -13.15
CA ALA A 257 18.74 10.66 -11.96
C ALA A 257 19.44 9.32 -11.72
N ILE A 258 18.78 8.18 -12.00
CA ILE A 258 19.38 6.84 -11.95
C ILE A 258 20.49 6.74 -12.99
N TYR A 259 20.23 7.17 -14.23
CA TYR A 259 21.25 7.15 -15.29
C TYR A 259 22.48 8.00 -14.94
N ILE A 260 22.30 9.21 -14.37
CA ILE A 260 23.42 10.03 -13.90
C ILE A 260 24.19 9.31 -12.79
N ALA A 261 23.48 8.69 -11.83
CA ALA A 261 24.12 7.95 -10.75
C ALA A 261 24.89 6.72 -11.24
N CYS A 262 24.38 6.00 -12.25
CA CYS A 262 25.09 4.92 -12.93
C CYS A 262 26.43 5.39 -13.49
N VAL A 263 26.44 6.53 -14.19
CA VAL A 263 27.65 7.11 -14.79
C VAL A 263 28.65 7.54 -13.71
N LEU A 264 28.19 8.17 -12.62
CA LEU A 264 29.07 8.62 -11.54
C LEU A 264 29.72 7.47 -10.74
N VAL A 265 29.02 6.34 -10.61
CA VAL A 265 29.52 5.16 -9.86
C VAL A 265 30.39 4.24 -10.73
N GLY A 266 30.24 4.30 -12.06
CA GLY A 266 30.91 3.39 -13.02
C GLY A 266 30.08 2.15 -13.38
N GLU A 267 28.81 2.08 -12.97
CA GLU A 267 27.88 1.00 -13.32
C GLU A 267 27.03 1.40 -14.55
N LYS A 268 27.64 1.37 -15.73
CA LYS A 268 27.00 1.85 -16.96
C LYS A 268 25.78 0.99 -17.35
N ARG A 269 24.68 1.68 -17.65
CA ARG A 269 23.47 1.15 -18.30
C ARG A 269 23.17 2.00 -19.52
N THR A 270 22.65 1.40 -20.58
CA THR A 270 22.25 2.19 -21.75
C THR A 270 20.99 3.00 -21.45
N GLN A 271 20.83 4.16 -22.10
CA GLN A 271 19.58 4.95 -21.98
C GLN A 271 18.36 4.13 -22.40
N ARG A 272 18.54 3.20 -23.35
CA ARG A 272 17.52 2.26 -23.83
C ARG A 272 17.07 1.27 -22.77
N GLU A 273 18.02 0.69 -22.02
CA GLU A 273 17.72 -0.22 -20.90
C GLU A 273 16.94 0.49 -19.79
N VAL A 274 17.34 1.72 -19.44
CA VAL A 274 16.62 2.48 -18.41
C VAL A 274 15.23 2.91 -18.92
N ALA A 275 15.13 3.29 -20.20
CA ALA A 275 13.88 3.67 -20.86
C ALA A 275 12.85 2.54 -20.89
N SER A 276 13.28 1.32 -21.24
CA SER A 276 12.38 0.17 -21.35
C SER A 276 11.77 -0.22 -20.00
N ILE A 277 12.55 -0.18 -18.92
CA ILE A 277 12.09 -0.54 -17.57
C ILE A 277 11.16 0.51 -16.98
N VAL A 278 11.46 1.80 -17.18
CA VAL A 278 10.65 2.89 -16.63
C VAL A 278 9.42 3.19 -17.51
N ASN A 279 9.32 2.54 -18.67
CA ASN A 279 8.31 2.75 -19.70
C ASN A 279 8.21 4.23 -20.13
N VAL A 280 9.38 4.81 -20.43
CA VAL A 280 9.55 6.21 -20.86
C VAL A 280 10.41 6.22 -22.12
N THR A 281 10.20 7.19 -23.02
CA THR A 281 11.02 7.27 -24.24
C THR A 281 12.47 7.68 -23.93
N GLU A 282 13.42 7.13 -24.69
CA GLU A 282 14.85 7.48 -24.57
C GLU A 282 15.09 8.99 -24.67
N VAL A 283 14.36 9.66 -25.57
CA VAL A 283 14.44 11.12 -25.75
C VAL A 283 14.06 11.87 -24.48
N THR A 284 13.08 11.36 -23.72
CA THR A 284 12.69 11.98 -22.44
C THR A 284 13.83 11.85 -21.42
N ILE A 285 14.48 10.69 -21.32
CA ILE A 285 15.64 10.51 -20.45
C ILE A 285 16.77 11.44 -20.87
N ARG A 286 17.08 11.52 -22.17
CA ARG A 286 18.14 12.38 -22.70
C ARG A 286 17.92 13.86 -22.41
N ASN A 287 16.69 14.35 -22.61
CA ASN A 287 16.35 15.74 -22.33
C ASN A 287 16.44 16.06 -20.83
N ARG A 288 15.97 15.15 -19.97
CA ARG A 288 16.04 15.30 -18.52
C ARG A 288 17.45 15.17 -17.97
N TYR A 289 18.27 14.31 -18.57
CA TYR A 289 19.68 14.16 -18.28
C TYR A 289 20.43 15.48 -18.51
N LYS A 290 20.35 16.05 -19.72
CA LYS A 290 21.02 17.31 -20.07
C LYS A 290 20.66 18.41 -19.08
N GLU A 291 19.37 18.56 -18.82
CA GLU A 291 18.87 19.60 -17.92
C GLU A 291 19.31 19.41 -16.47
N LEU A 292 19.35 18.16 -15.97
CA LEU A 292 19.82 17.89 -14.61
C LEU A 292 21.32 18.11 -14.49
N VAL A 293 22.12 17.71 -15.49
CA VAL A 293 23.57 17.87 -15.46
C VAL A 293 23.96 19.35 -15.50
N GLU A 294 23.37 20.12 -16.41
CA GLU A 294 23.61 21.56 -16.57
C GLU A 294 23.25 22.33 -15.29
N LYS A 295 22.03 22.11 -14.76
CA LYS A 295 21.55 22.85 -13.59
C LYS A 295 22.16 22.41 -12.25
N LEU A 296 22.70 21.20 -12.18
CA LEU A 296 23.40 20.71 -10.98
C LEU A 296 24.91 20.96 -11.05
N GLY A 297 25.43 21.47 -12.16
CA GLY A 297 26.87 21.70 -12.37
C GLY A 297 27.69 20.40 -12.36
N LEU A 298 27.07 19.28 -12.74
CA LEU A 298 27.70 17.95 -12.73
C LEU A 298 28.51 17.66 -14.00
N GLU A 299 28.62 18.62 -14.92
CA GLU A 299 29.29 18.47 -16.21
C GLU A 299 30.73 17.96 -16.05
N LYS A 300 31.50 18.58 -15.14
CA LYS A 300 32.90 18.21 -14.90
C LYS A 300 33.04 16.82 -14.28
N GLU A 301 32.25 16.50 -13.27
CA GLU A 301 32.29 15.19 -12.59
C GLU A 301 31.90 14.05 -13.53
N VAL A 302 30.95 14.30 -14.43
CA VAL A 302 30.50 13.31 -15.42
C VAL A 302 31.52 13.17 -16.56
N GLU A 303 32.10 14.27 -17.05
CA GLU A 303 33.12 14.22 -18.09
C GLU A 303 34.44 13.60 -17.62
N GLU A 304 34.87 13.87 -16.39
CA GLU A 304 36.07 13.26 -15.79
C GLU A 304 35.92 11.75 -15.67
N LYS A 305 34.78 11.27 -15.15
CA LYS A 305 34.46 9.84 -15.05
C LYS A 305 34.37 9.12 -16.40
N VAL A 306 33.83 9.79 -17.42
CA VAL A 306 33.76 9.24 -18.78
C VAL A 306 35.16 9.16 -19.40
N LYS A 307 36.05 10.11 -19.10
CA LYS A 307 37.45 10.14 -19.58
C LYS A 307 38.36 9.16 -18.84
N GLU A 308 38.21 9.00 -17.53
CA GLU A 308 38.99 8.06 -16.70
C GLU A 308 38.80 6.58 -17.10
N GLU A 309 37.72 6.23 -17.79
CA GLU A 309 37.42 4.86 -18.23
C GLU A 309 37.67 4.62 -19.73
N LEU A 310 37.96 5.66 -20.51
CA LEU A 310 38.32 5.57 -21.94
C LEU A 310 39.84 5.60 -22.17
N GLY A 311 40.63 5.87 -21.13
CA GLY A 311 42.08 5.70 -21.08
C GLY A 311 42.45 4.43 -20.34
#